data_AF-A0A0F5MQC5-F1
#
_entry.id   AF-A0A0F5MQC5-F1
#
_cell.length_a   1.000
_cell.length_b   1.000
_cell.length_c   1.000
_cell.angle_alpha   90.00
_cell.angle_beta   90.00
_cell.angle_gamma   90.00
#
_symmetry.space_group_name_H-M   'P 1'
#
loop_
_entity.id
_entity.type
_entity.pdbx_description
1 polymer ?
#
loop_
_entity_poly.entity_id
_entity_poly.type
_entity_poly.pdbx_seq_one_letter_code
_entity_poly.pdbx_strand_id
1 'polypeptide(L)'
;MISYIVIFSMMIISLYVVSTSKSNFKKIIALTILQNAIWLFFIAMAYIKSADIANPLPHVLMLTAIVVGVSTLAVAVALMIRIKNGR
;
A
#
# COMPACT_ATOMS: atom_id res chain seq x y z
N MET A 1 -14.31 13.16 5.82
CA MET A 1 -15.18 11.99 6.08
C MET A 1 -15.22 11.04 4.89
N ILE A 2 -15.60 11.50 3.69
CA ILE A 2 -15.56 10.66 2.45
C ILE A 2 -14.20 9.98 2.23
N SER A 3 -13.09 10.69 2.37
CA SER A 3 -11.75 10.12 2.14
C SER A 3 -11.45 8.91 3.03
N TYR A 4 -11.84 8.94 4.31
CA TYR A 4 -11.62 7.84 5.25
C TYR A 4 -12.40 6.58 4.87
N ILE A 5 -13.65 6.74 4.41
CA ILE A 5 -14.51 5.61 4.00
C ILE A 5 -13.93 4.93 2.76
N VAL A 6 -13.49 5.71 1.78
CA VAL A 6 -12.85 5.18 0.56
C VAL A 6 -11.58 4.40 0.92
N ILE A 7 -10.71 4.97 1.76
CA ILE A 7 -9.46 4.33 2.20
C ILE A 7 -9.74 3.00 2.92
N PHE A 8 -10.70 2.98 3.85
CA PHE A 8 -11.08 1.75 4.57
C PHE A 8 -11.65 0.68 3.62
N SER A 9 -12.49 1.08 2.66
CA SER A 9 -13.02 0.14 1.66
C SER A 9 -11.89 -0.47 0.80
N MET A 10 -10.91 0.33 0.38
CA MET A 10 -9.74 -0.15 -0.38
C MET A 10 -8.90 -1.14 0.44
N MET A 11 -8.69 -0.87 1.74
CA MET A 11 -7.98 -1.80 2.64
C MET A 11 -8.71 -3.14 2.76
N ILE A 12 -10.03 -3.13 2.96
CA ILE A 12 -10.84 -4.36 3.10
C ILE A 12 -10.82 -5.17 1.80
N ILE A 13 -11.03 -4.54 0.65
CA ILE A 13 -11.03 -5.22 -0.66
C ILE A 13 -9.66 -5.84 -0.94
N SER A 14 -8.58 -5.10 -0.65
CA SER A 14 -7.21 -5.59 -0.86
C SER A 14 -6.92 -6.82 0.01
N LEU A 15 -7.31 -6.78 1.29
CA LEU A 15 -7.12 -7.89 2.21
C LEU A 15 -7.95 -9.12 1.80
N TYR A 16 -9.18 -8.90 1.31
CA TYR A 16 -10.03 -9.96 0.78
C TYR A 16 -9.37 -10.68 -0.41
N VAL A 17 -8.82 -9.93 -1.38
CA VAL A 17 -8.17 -10.52 -2.56
C VAL A 17 -6.91 -11.30 -2.16
N VAL A 18 -6.13 -10.85 -1.17
CA VAL A 18 -4.95 -11.60 -0.68
C VAL A 18 -5.35 -12.96 -0.11
N SER A 19 -6.45 -13.02 0.65
CA SER A 19 -6.94 -14.25 1.28
C SER A 19 -7.56 -15.23 0.28
N THR A 20 -8.31 -14.74 -0.72
CA THR A 20 -9.08 -15.61 -1.63
C THR A 20 -8.33 -16.01 -2.90
N SER A 21 -7.33 -15.22 -3.34
CA SER A 21 -6.68 -15.48 -4.63
C SER A 21 -5.77 -16.72 -4.59
N LYS A 22 -5.89 -17.58 -5.62
CA LYS A 22 -5.03 -18.78 -5.79
C LYS A 22 -3.67 -18.47 -6.42
N SER A 23 -3.60 -17.41 -7.24
CA SER A 23 -2.39 -17.03 -7.98
C SER A 23 -1.54 -16.04 -7.18
N ASN A 24 -0.22 -16.29 -7.10
CA ASN A 24 0.73 -15.39 -6.46
C ASN A 24 0.74 -13.99 -7.10
N PHE A 25 0.51 -13.88 -8.41
CA PHE A 25 0.45 -12.59 -9.11
C PHE A 25 -0.67 -11.67 -8.59
N LYS A 26 -1.90 -12.20 -8.44
CA LYS A 26 -3.02 -11.43 -7.88
C LYS A 26 -2.78 -11.04 -6.42
N LYS A 27 -2.09 -11.88 -5.64
CA LYS A 27 -1.69 -11.53 -4.26
C LYS A 27 -0.72 -10.36 -4.22
N ILE A 28 0.28 -10.33 -5.10
CA ILE A 28 1.24 -9.21 -5.15
C ILE A 28 0.51 -7.91 -5.52
N ILE A 29 -0.37 -7.92 -6.52
CA ILE A 29 -1.17 -6.73 -6.87
C ILE A 29 -2.01 -6.27 -5.67
N ALA A 30 -2.70 -7.18 -5.00
CA ALA A 30 -3.50 -6.83 -3.83
C ALA A 30 -2.66 -6.26 -2.67
N LEU A 31 -1.45 -6.79 -2.45
CA LEU A 31 -0.51 -6.25 -1.46
C LEU A 31 -0.01 -4.84 -1.82
N THR A 32 0.19 -4.54 -3.11
CA THR A 32 0.54 -3.17 -3.54
C THR A 32 -0.60 -2.17 -3.35
N ILE A 33 -1.85 -2.59 -3.57
CA ILE A 33 -3.02 -1.74 -3.32
C ILE A 33 -3.17 -1.51 -1.81
N LEU A 34 -2.88 -2.51 -0.98
CA LEU A 34 -2.87 -2.38 0.47
C LEU A 34 -1.81 -1.36 0.95
N GLN A 35 -0.59 -1.41 0.42
CA GLN A 35 0.46 -0.42 0.72
C GLN A 35 0.02 1.01 0.36
N ASN A 36 -0.53 1.21 -0.84
CA ASN A 36 -1.04 2.52 -1.27
C ASN A 36 -2.19 3.03 -0.40
N ALA A 37 -3.11 2.15 0.02
CA ALA A 37 -4.21 2.52 0.90
C ALA A 37 -3.72 2.99 2.29
N ILE A 38 -2.67 2.35 2.82
CA ILE A 38 -2.02 2.76 4.06
C ILE A 38 -1.35 4.12 3.91
N TRP A 39 -0.69 4.40 2.78
CA TRP A 39 -0.11 5.73 2.55
C TRP A 39 -1.16 6.84 2.56
N LEU A 40 -2.27 6.61 1.86
CA LEU A 40 -3.41 7.54 1.82
C LEU A 40 -4.03 7.75 3.21
N PHE A 41 -4.10 6.71 4.04
CA PHE A 41 -4.58 6.80 5.42
C PHE A 41 -3.74 7.78 6.26
N PHE A 42 -2.41 7.63 6.23
CA PHE A 42 -1.51 8.50 6.98
C PHE A 42 -1.51 9.94 6.46
N ILE A 43 -1.60 10.15 5.15
CA ILE A 43 -1.71 11.49 4.56
C ILE A 43 -3.04 12.15 4.98
N ALA A 44 -4.15 11.41 4.97
CA ALA A 44 -5.45 11.93 5.38
C ALA A 44 -5.48 12.36 6.86
N MET A 45 -4.79 11.64 7.75
CA MET A 45 -4.63 12.02 9.15
C MET A 45 -3.69 13.21 9.37
N ALA A 46 -2.72 13.42 8.47
CA ALA A 46 -1.75 14.51 8.57
C ALA A 46 -2.34 15.90 8.27
N TYR A 47 -3.54 15.95 7.69
CA TYR A 47 -4.18 17.17 7.27
C TYR A 47 -4.80 17.92 8.46
N ILE A 48 -4.11 18.95 8.95
CA ILE A 48 -4.58 19.83 10.02
C ILE A 48 -5.18 21.08 9.38
N LYS A 49 -6.46 21.35 9.64
CA LYS A 49 -7.27 22.37 8.96
C LYS A 49 -6.90 23.84 9.30
N SER A 50 -5.98 24.06 10.23
CA SER A 50 -5.72 25.36 10.87
C SER A 50 -4.30 25.89 10.72
N ALA A 51 -3.42 25.18 10.03
CA ALA A 51 -2.09 25.67 9.66
C ALA A 51 -1.90 25.44 8.15
N ASP A 52 -1.53 26.49 7.40
CA ASP A 52 -1.19 26.42 5.97
C ASP A 52 0.02 25.50 5.68
N ILE A 53 0.60 24.90 6.72
CA ILE A 53 1.72 23.97 6.66
C ILE A 53 1.25 22.61 7.16
N ALA A 54 1.23 21.62 6.26
CA ALA A 54 0.98 20.23 6.61
C ALA A 54 2.02 19.72 7.62
N ASN A 55 1.62 18.82 8.52
CA ASN A 55 2.55 18.25 9.49
C ASN A 55 3.70 17.53 8.73
N PRO A 56 4.97 17.92 8.95
CA PRO A 56 6.09 17.32 8.21
C PRO A 56 6.34 15.86 8.58
N LEU A 57 5.85 15.41 9.75
CA LEU A 57 6.13 14.08 10.27
C LEU A 57 5.52 12.97 9.39
N PRO A 58 4.20 12.97 9.07
CA PRO A 58 3.65 11.96 8.17
C PRO A 58 4.21 12.06 6.74
N HIS A 59 4.62 13.24 6.27
CA HIS A 59 5.14 13.41 4.91
C HIS A 59 6.46 12.64 4.69
N VAL A 60 7.41 12.78 5.62
CA VAL A 60 8.69 12.04 5.55
C VAL A 60 8.47 10.54 5.75
N LEU A 61 7.56 10.15 6.66
CA LEU A 61 7.21 8.75 6.87
C LEU A 61 6.62 8.10 5.60
N MET A 62 5.87 8.84 4.78
CA MET A 62 5.37 8.32 3.52
C MET A 62 6.46 8.21 2.47
N LEU A 63 7.40 9.16 2.39
CA LEU A 63 8.52 9.08 1.45
C LEU A 63 9.36 7.80 1.68
N THR A 64 9.63 7.45 2.94
CA THR A 64 10.35 6.23 3.30
C THR A 64 9.52 4.97 3.03
N ALA A 65 8.22 5.00 3.36
CA ALA A 65 7.30 3.90 3.09
C ALA A 65 7.14 3.63 1.58
N ILE A 66 7.20 4.66 0.73
CA ILE A 66 7.15 4.52 -0.73
C ILE A 66 8.37 3.76 -1.25
N VAL A 67 9.58 4.12 -0.84
CA VAL A 67 10.81 3.44 -1.28
C VAL A 67 10.83 1.97 -0.84
N VAL A 68 10.38 1.69 0.38
CA VAL A 68 10.24 0.30 0.87
C VAL A 68 9.17 -0.46 0.09
N GLY A 69 8.03 0.18 -0.23
CA GLY A 69 6.96 -0.41 -1.05
C GLY A 69 7.45 -0.85 -2.43
N VAL A 70 8.14 0.04 -3.16
CA VAL A 70 8.71 -0.29 -4.48
C VAL A 70 9.76 -1.41 -4.37
N SER A 71 10.60 -1.38 -3.34
CA SER A 71 11.62 -2.42 -3.11
C SER A 71 11.01 -3.79 -2.83
N THR A 72 9.98 -3.85 -1.99
CA THR A 72 9.27 -5.10 -1.67
C THR A 72 8.51 -5.66 -2.88
N LEU A 73 7.91 -4.80 -3.70
CA LEU A 73 7.29 -5.21 -4.97
C LEU A 73 8.32 -5.82 -5.93
N ALA A 74 9.48 -5.18 -6.10
CA ALA A 74 10.55 -5.68 -6.96
C ALA A 74 11.04 -7.06 -6.50
N VAL A 75 11.28 -7.23 -5.19
CA VAL A 75 11.67 -8.52 -4.60
C VAL A 75 10.58 -9.57 -4.77
N ALA A 76 9.30 -9.21 -4.55
CA ALA A 76 8.20 -10.15 -4.67
C ALA A 76 8.03 -10.68 -6.12
N VAL A 77 8.19 -9.80 -7.12
CA VAL A 77 8.15 -10.19 -8.54
C VAL A 77 9.38 -11.03 -8.91
N ALA A 78 10.58 -10.63 -8.48
CA ALA A 78 11.80 -11.41 -8.70
C ALA A 78 11.69 -12.82 -8.11
N LEU A 79 11.15 -12.94 -6.90
CA LEU A 79 10.91 -14.23 -6.24
C LEU A 79 9.85 -15.04 -7.00
N MET A 80 8.77 -14.41 -7.48
CA MET A 80 7.76 -15.09 -8.29
C MET A 80 8.37 -15.69 -9.57
N ILE A 81 9.20 -14.93 -10.28
CA ILE A 81 9.87 -15.39 -11.50
C ILE A 81 10.84 -16.53 -11.17
N ARG A 82 11.60 -16.43 -10.08
CA ARG A 82 12.51 -17.50 -9.64
C ARG A 82 11.77 -18.79 -9.31
N ILE A 83 10.61 -18.71 -8.63
CA ILE A 83 9.78 -19.89 -8.34
C ILE A 83 9.15 -20.45 -9.61
N LYS A 84 8.82 -19.61 -10.59
CA LYS A 84 8.26 -20.05 -11.87
C LYS A 84 9.31 -20.71 -12.77
N ASN A 85 10.54 -20.19 -12.80
CA ASN A 85 11.64 -20.68 -13.64
C ASN A 85 12.43 -21.83 -12.99
N GLY A 86 12.44 -21.92 -11.66
CA GLY A 86 13.05 -23.02 -10.91
C GLY A 86 12.14 -24.25 -10.77
N ARG A 87 11.05 -24.29 -11.53
CA ARG A 87 10.15 -25.44 -11.72
C ARG A 87 10.24 -25.91 -13.16
#